data_AF-A0A1V4ELJ3-F1
#
_entry.id   AF-A0A1V4ELJ3-F1
#
_cell.length_a   1.000
_cell.length_b   1.000
_cell.length_c   1.000
_cell.angle_alpha   90.00
_cell.angle_beta   90.00
_cell.angle_gamma   90.00
#
_symmetry.space_group_name_H-M   'P 1'
#
loop_
_entity.id
_entity.type
_entity.pdbx_description
1 polymer ?
#
loop_
_entity_poly.entity_id
_entity_poly.type
_entity_poly.pdbx_seq_one_letter_code
_entity_poly.pdbx_strand_id
1 'polypeptide(L)'
;MVGTVQEIGIPLRLGTNADLRKAVSMAIDRKTITREVFRGSRVPADSFVPPTAEGAKSGACGAFCRYDPALARKYLARAKAKGLRTPASIPLYYNADGVGYEEWVKAIAASVGTVFKGEVTVVPKTVKTFDEFQRATYRGTLKGMFRMGWQLDFPHIQNALGTFASGDGFNFGLYRNPRFDALLRAADREVSRAKAIGLYRGAEAMLVRDMPAIPLWFYRDTSGYSRRIAAPRLTPFGWLDPVSLRPA
;
A
#
# COMPACT_ATOMS: atom_id res chain seq x y z
N MET A 1 12.11 8.39 -7.93
CA MET A 1 10.94 7.70 -7.32
C MET A 1 9.84 8.72 -7.20
N VAL A 2 8.60 8.30 -7.38
CA VAL A 2 7.42 9.16 -7.15
C VAL A 2 6.97 8.97 -5.72
N GLY A 3 6.37 10.00 -5.13
CA GLY A 3 5.56 9.88 -3.93
C GLY A 3 4.28 9.06 -4.14
N THR A 4 4.34 7.88 -4.77
CA THR A 4 3.17 7.01 -4.96
C THR A 4 3.45 5.64 -4.39
N VAL A 5 2.57 5.16 -3.52
CA VAL A 5 2.53 3.78 -3.02
C VAL A 5 1.31 3.06 -3.60
N GLN A 6 1.53 1.91 -4.23
CA GLN A 6 0.46 0.95 -4.49
C GLN A 6 0.30 0.05 -3.27
N GLU A 7 -0.94 -0.22 -2.88
CA GLU A 7 -1.29 -1.07 -1.77
C GLU A 7 -2.54 -1.90 -2.04
N ILE A 8 -2.82 -2.84 -1.15
CA ILE A 8 -4.10 -3.54 -1.08
C ILE A 8 -4.88 -2.96 0.10
N GLY A 9 -6.02 -2.35 -0.19
CA GLY A 9 -7.00 -1.95 0.83
C GLY A 9 -7.73 -3.16 1.39
N ILE A 10 -8.01 -3.14 2.69
CA ILE A 10 -8.70 -4.24 3.39
C ILE A 10 -9.93 -3.68 4.10
N PRO A 11 -11.14 -4.18 3.80
CA PRO A 11 -12.36 -3.71 4.46
C PRO A 11 -12.43 -4.26 5.90
N LEU A 12 -11.93 -3.51 6.87
CA LEU A 12 -11.82 -3.96 8.27
C LEU A 12 -13.17 -4.20 8.94
N ARG A 13 -14.24 -3.57 8.42
CA ARG A 13 -15.64 -3.85 8.79
C ARG A 13 -16.05 -5.32 8.62
N LEU A 14 -15.31 -6.12 7.84
CA LEU A 14 -15.55 -7.56 7.69
C LEU A 14 -14.91 -8.39 8.81
N GLY A 15 -14.36 -7.77 9.86
CA GLY A 15 -13.76 -8.47 11.00
C GLY A 15 -12.48 -9.23 10.63
N THR A 16 -11.70 -8.72 9.67
CA THR A 16 -10.50 -9.42 9.21
C THR A 16 -9.47 -9.59 10.34
N ASN A 17 -8.81 -10.74 10.38
CA ASN A 17 -7.80 -11.06 11.40
C ASN A 17 -6.45 -10.40 11.05
N ALA A 18 -5.85 -9.66 11.99
CA ALA A 18 -4.57 -8.96 11.77
C ALA A 18 -3.40 -9.92 11.44
N ASP A 19 -3.38 -11.11 12.03
CA ASP A 19 -2.37 -12.12 11.72
C ASP A 19 -2.55 -12.66 10.31
N LEU A 20 -3.79 -12.81 9.82
CA LEU A 20 -4.05 -13.16 8.43
C LEU A 20 -3.58 -12.05 7.47
N ARG A 21 -3.82 -10.77 7.79
CA ARG A 21 -3.36 -9.64 6.95
C ARG A 21 -1.83 -9.64 6.82
N LYS A 22 -1.12 -9.85 7.92
CA LYS A 22 0.36 -9.99 7.93
C LYS A 22 0.81 -11.23 7.16
N ALA A 23 0.14 -12.37 7.35
CA ALA A 23 0.45 -13.60 6.63
C ALA A 23 0.36 -13.39 5.12
N VAL A 24 -0.74 -12.80 4.63
CA VAL A 24 -0.93 -12.49 3.21
C VAL A 24 0.15 -11.52 2.72
N SER A 25 0.45 -10.47 3.48
CA SER A 25 1.51 -9.52 3.12
C SER A 25 2.88 -10.21 2.92
N MET A 26 3.28 -11.10 3.83
CA MET A 26 4.56 -11.83 3.72
C MET A 26 4.53 -12.93 2.66
N ALA A 27 3.35 -13.37 2.23
CA ALA A 27 3.19 -14.33 1.14
C ALA A 27 3.26 -13.70 -0.26
N ILE A 28 3.36 -12.37 -0.36
CA ILE A 28 3.50 -11.64 -1.63
C ILE A 28 4.98 -11.42 -1.96
N ASP A 29 5.45 -12.07 -3.02
CA ASP A 29 6.80 -11.86 -3.57
C ASP A 29 6.87 -10.56 -4.38
N ARG A 30 6.92 -9.44 -3.66
CA ARG A 30 7.05 -8.10 -4.26
C ARG A 30 8.28 -8.00 -5.16
N LYS A 31 9.40 -8.65 -4.82
CA LYS A 31 10.64 -8.55 -5.62
C LYS A 31 10.46 -9.21 -6.99
N THR A 32 9.88 -10.41 -7.03
CA THR A 32 9.61 -11.09 -8.30
C THR A 32 8.55 -10.35 -9.10
N ILE A 33 7.44 -9.91 -8.48
CA ILE A 33 6.39 -9.18 -9.20
C ILE A 33 6.91 -7.86 -9.78
N THR A 34 7.63 -7.07 -9.01
CA THR A 34 8.20 -5.79 -9.50
C THR A 34 9.24 -5.96 -10.60
N ARG A 35 9.94 -7.09 -10.64
CA ARG A 35 10.90 -7.41 -11.70
C ARG A 35 10.22 -7.96 -12.95
N GLU A 36 9.39 -9.00 -12.82
CA GLU A 36 8.83 -9.74 -13.94
C GLU A 36 7.63 -9.03 -14.58
N VAL A 37 6.68 -8.55 -13.77
CA VAL A 37 5.47 -7.88 -14.26
C VAL A 37 5.77 -6.44 -14.63
N PHE A 38 6.49 -5.73 -13.75
CA PHE A 38 6.73 -4.29 -13.92
C PHE A 38 8.06 -3.94 -14.59
N ARG A 39 8.91 -4.92 -14.92
CA ARG A 39 10.23 -4.70 -15.57
C ARG A 39 11.08 -3.68 -14.82
N GLY A 40 10.99 -3.68 -13.50
CA GLY A 40 11.70 -2.75 -12.60
C GLY A 40 11.08 -1.36 -12.48
N SER A 41 10.04 -0.99 -13.23
CA SER A 41 9.36 0.32 -13.09
C SER A 41 8.68 0.55 -11.73
N ARG A 42 8.70 -0.46 -10.85
CA ARG A 42 8.22 -0.42 -9.47
C ARG A 42 9.32 -0.89 -8.52
N VAL A 43 9.35 -0.33 -7.31
CA VAL A 43 10.28 -0.73 -6.24
C VAL A 43 9.47 -1.39 -5.11
N PRO A 44 9.83 -2.59 -4.63
CA PRO A 44 9.13 -3.22 -3.51
C PRO A 44 8.98 -2.27 -2.31
N ALA A 45 7.76 -2.10 -1.81
CA ALA A 45 7.51 -1.25 -0.66
C ALA A 45 7.96 -1.95 0.63
N ASP A 46 8.70 -1.23 1.47
CA ASP A 46 9.20 -1.67 2.77
C ASP A 46 8.66 -0.81 3.93
N SER A 47 7.72 0.08 3.64
CA SER A 47 7.02 1.01 4.54
C SER A 47 5.64 1.34 3.95
N PHE A 48 4.76 1.98 4.74
CA PHE A 48 3.51 2.56 4.22
C PHE A 48 3.78 3.88 3.50
N VAL A 49 4.85 4.56 3.90
CA VAL A 49 5.17 5.91 3.47
C VAL A 49 6.23 5.85 2.35
N PRO A 50 5.99 6.45 1.17
CA PRO A 50 7.00 6.55 0.11
C PRO A 50 8.29 7.23 0.59
N PRO A 51 9.48 6.78 0.13
CA PRO A 51 10.77 7.31 0.59
C PRO A 51 11.03 8.76 0.15
N THR A 52 10.23 9.29 -0.76
CA THR A 52 10.28 10.71 -1.17
C THR A 52 9.60 11.64 -0.17
N ALA A 53 8.81 11.10 0.76
CA ALA A 53 8.18 11.89 1.81
C ALA A 53 9.19 12.21 2.90
N GLU A 54 9.18 13.45 3.35
CA GLU A 54 9.87 13.80 4.58
C GLU A 54 9.34 13.00 5.77
N GLY A 55 10.26 12.55 6.64
CA GLY A 55 9.91 11.74 7.80
C GLY A 55 9.78 10.25 7.50
N ALA A 56 9.75 9.85 6.23
CA ALA A 56 9.79 8.44 5.83
C ALA A 56 10.98 7.71 6.48
N LYS A 57 10.79 6.41 6.73
CA LYS A 57 11.82 5.54 7.28
C LYS A 57 11.85 4.25 6.47
N SER A 58 12.93 4.03 5.73
CA SER A 58 13.12 2.76 5.01
C SER A 58 13.08 1.59 5.99
N GLY A 59 12.42 0.52 5.56
CA GLY A 59 12.24 -0.69 6.34
C GLY A 59 11.29 -0.57 7.52
N ALA A 60 10.48 0.50 7.62
CA ALA A 60 9.53 0.68 8.73
C ALA A 60 8.56 -0.50 8.90
N CYS A 61 8.19 -1.18 7.80
CA CYS A 61 7.32 -2.35 7.83
C CYS A 61 8.03 -3.64 8.31
N GLY A 62 9.36 -3.61 8.44
CA GLY A 62 10.16 -4.72 8.95
C GLY A 62 9.95 -6.02 8.16
N ALA A 63 9.76 -7.13 8.87
CA ALA A 63 9.54 -8.44 8.26
C ALA A 63 8.19 -8.53 7.52
N PHE A 64 7.18 -7.75 7.89
CA PHE A 64 5.82 -7.93 7.36
C PHE A 64 5.65 -7.50 5.91
N CYS A 65 6.53 -6.66 5.36
CA CYS A 65 6.54 -6.30 3.94
C CYS A 65 7.64 -7.04 3.14
N ARG A 66 8.33 -8.01 3.76
CA ARG A 66 9.29 -8.87 3.08
C ARG A 66 8.63 -10.20 2.72
N TYR A 67 8.99 -10.74 1.57
CA TYR A 67 8.56 -12.08 1.18
C TYR A 67 9.23 -13.10 2.10
N ASP A 68 8.44 -13.76 2.94
CA ASP A 68 8.89 -14.77 3.89
C ASP A 68 7.81 -15.86 4.02
N PRO A 69 7.88 -16.91 3.17
CA PRO A 69 6.90 -18.00 3.19
C PRO A 69 6.79 -18.72 4.53
N ALA A 70 7.90 -18.85 5.27
CA ALA A 70 7.93 -19.54 6.55
C ALA A 70 7.20 -18.72 7.62
N LEU A 71 7.51 -17.43 7.72
CA LEU A 71 6.85 -16.53 8.65
C LEU A 71 5.38 -16.29 8.26
N ALA A 72 5.07 -16.22 6.96
CA ALA A 72 3.70 -16.17 6.46
C ALA A 72 2.86 -17.35 6.97
N ARG A 73 3.35 -18.60 6.84
CA ARG A 73 2.67 -19.79 7.37
C ARG A 73 2.53 -19.77 8.88
N LYS A 74 3.53 -19.26 9.62
CA LYS A 74 3.44 -19.09 11.08
C LYS A 74 2.32 -18.12 11.48
N TYR A 75 2.17 -17.01 10.76
CA TYR A 75 1.09 -16.06 11.01
C TYR A 75 -0.29 -16.59 10.57
N LEU A 76 -0.36 -17.37 9.49
CA LEU A 76 -1.57 -18.09 9.12
C LEU A 76 -2.01 -19.06 10.23
N ALA A 77 -1.08 -19.83 10.80
CA ALA A 77 -1.38 -20.72 11.92
C ALA A 77 -1.90 -19.95 13.16
N ARG A 78 -1.35 -18.77 13.47
CA ARG A 78 -1.87 -17.88 14.52
C ARG A 78 -3.29 -17.38 14.22
N ALA A 79 -3.57 -17.05 12.97
CA ALA A 79 -4.91 -16.65 12.56
C ALA A 79 -5.91 -17.82 12.73
N LYS A 80 -5.52 -19.04 12.37
CA LYS A 80 -6.32 -20.27 12.58
C LYS A 80 -6.59 -20.53 14.05
N ALA A 81 -5.58 -20.41 14.90
CA ALA A 81 -5.73 -20.52 16.36
C ALA A 81 -6.67 -19.46 16.95
N LYS A 82 -6.87 -18.34 16.25
CA LYS A 82 -7.83 -17.27 16.59
C LYS A 82 -9.17 -17.38 15.83
N GLY A 83 -9.48 -18.55 15.27
CA GLY A 83 -10.79 -18.86 14.68
C GLY A 83 -10.91 -18.69 13.17
N LEU A 84 -9.82 -18.41 12.43
CA LEU A 84 -9.86 -18.44 10.97
C LEU A 84 -10.13 -19.88 10.49
N ARG A 85 -11.20 -20.06 9.71
CA ARG A 85 -11.52 -21.32 9.03
C ARG A 85 -10.82 -21.40 7.68
N THR A 86 -10.33 -22.58 7.32
CA THR A 86 -9.67 -22.88 6.03
C THR A 86 -10.29 -24.15 5.41
N PRO A 87 -10.38 -24.26 4.07
CA PRO A 87 -9.88 -23.32 3.06
C PRO A 87 -10.66 -22.00 3.06
N ALA A 88 -9.96 -20.88 2.88
CA ALA A 88 -10.56 -19.56 2.80
C ALA A 88 -10.25 -18.90 1.46
N SER A 89 -11.28 -18.36 0.81
CA SER A 89 -11.14 -17.58 -0.43
C SER A 89 -11.33 -16.11 -0.14
N ILE A 90 -10.33 -15.29 -0.48
CA ILE A 90 -10.32 -13.85 -0.25
C ILE A 90 -10.38 -13.15 -1.61
N PRO A 91 -11.49 -12.48 -1.96
CA PRO A 91 -11.55 -11.68 -3.17
C PRO A 91 -10.50 -10.56 -3.15
N LEU A 92 -9.85 -10.31 -4.29
CA LEU A 92 -9.04 -9.11 -4.55
C LEU A 92 -9.64 -8.36 -5.74
N TYR A 93 -10.36 -7.29 -5.44
CA TYR A 93 -11.08 -6.49 -6.42
C TYR A 93 -10.15 -5.51 -7.15
N TYR A 94 -10.34 -5.35 -8.45
CA TYR A 94 -9.70 -4.32 -9.28
C TYR A 94 -10.63 -3.88 -10.41
N ASN A 95 -10.42 -2.68 -10.96
CA ASN A 95 -11.16 -2.21 -12.14
C ASN A 95 -10.51 -2.70 -13.44
N ALA A 96 -11.31 -3.18 -14.40
CA ALA A 96 -10.83 -3.81 -15.63
C ALA A 96 -10.34 -2.81 -16.69
N ASP A 97 -10.86 -1.59 -16.68
CA ASP A 97 -10.46 -0.47 -17.54
C ASP A 97 -9.12 0.18 -17.13
N GLY A 98 -8.45 -0.34 -16.09
CA GLY A 98 -7.12 0.10 -15.69
C GLY A 98 -5.99 -0.73 -16.30
N VAL A 99 -4.92 -0.06 -16.73
CA VAL A 99 -3.79 -0.70 -17.40
C VAL A 99 -2.98 -1.56 -16.44
N GLY A 100 -2.81 -2.84 -16.79
CA GLY A 100 -1.92 -3.77 -16.09
C GLY A 100 -2.41 -4.30 -14.73
N TYR A 101 -3.62 -3.92 -14.27
CA TYR A 101 -4.13 -4.36 -12.97
C TYR A 101 -4.33 -5.88 -12.89
N GLU A 102 -4.87 -6.49 -13.94
CA GLU A 102 -5.10 -7.93 -13.99
C GLU A 102 -3.82 -8.75 -13.79
N GLU A 103 -2.73 -8.32 -14.42
CA GLU A 103 -1.46 -9.07 -14.44
C GLU A 103 -0.87 -9.18 -13.03
N TRP A 104 -0.69 -8.05 -12.33
CA TRP A 104 -0.12 -8.10 -10.98
C TRP A 104 -1.10 -8.66 -9.95
N VAL A 105 -2.42 -8.49 -10.12
CA VAL A 105 -3.41 -9.12 -9.23
C VAL A 105 -3.34 -10.65 -9.34
N LYS A 106 -3.23 -11.19 -10.57
CA LYS A 106 -3.00 -12.62 -10.79
C LYS A 106 -1.66 -13.08 -10.23
N ALA A 107 -0.60 -12.28 -10.37
CA ALA A 107 0.71 -12.60 -9.79
C ALA A 107 0.67 -12.65 -8.25
N ILE A 108 -0.07 -11.75 -7.61
CA ILE A 108 -0.34 -11.80 -6.16
C ILE A 108 -1.09 -13.08 -5.79
N ALA A 109 -2.14 -13.42 -6.53
CA ALA A 109 -2.90 -14.66 -6.29
C ALA A 109 -2.01 -15.91 -6.40
N ALA A 110 -1.16 -15.99 -7.40
CA ALA A 110 -0.20 -17.07 -7.59
C ALA A 110 0.85 -17.14 -6.47
N SER A 111 1.43 -16.00 -6.08
CA SER A 111 2.39 -15.90 -4.98
C SER A 111 1.79 -16.41 -3.67
N VAL A 112 0.59 -15.94 -3.33
CA VAL A 112 -0.12 -16.36 -2.10
C VAL A 112 -0.49 -17.84 -2.16
N GLY A 113 -0.99 -18.32 -3.30
CA GLY A 113 -1.34 -19.73 -3.50
C GLY A 113 -0.14 -20.67 -3.36
N THR A 114 1.04 -20.25 -3.82
CA THR A 114 2.29 -21.02 -3.68
C THR A 114 2.68 -21.19 -2.21
N VAL A 115 2.51 -20.13 -1.40
CA VAL A 115 2.90 -20.15 0.02
C VAL A 115 1.93 -20.95 0.88
N PHE A 116 0.62 -20.81 0.63
CA PHE A 116 -0.43 -21.39 1.47
C PHE A 116 -1.05 -22.67 0.93
N LYS A 117 -0.71 -23.11 -0.28
CA LYS A 117 -1.09 -24.42 -0.84
C LYS A 117 -2.59 -24.74 -0.71
N GLY A 118 -3.44 -23.75 -0.95
CA GLY A 118 -4.91 -23.89 -0.92
C GLY A 118 -5.57 -23.63 0.44
N GLU A 119 -4.83 -23.46 1.54
CA GLU A 119 -5.42 -23.06 2.83
C GLU A 119 -6.04 -21.67 2.78
N VAL A 120 -5.37 -20.75 2.08
CA VAL A 120 -5.87 -19.40 1.78
C VAL A 120 -5.59 -19.12 0.31
N THR A 121 -6.64 -18.75 -0.41
CA THR A 121 -6.59 -18.43 -1.85
C THR A 121 -7.03 -17.00 -2.07
N VAL A 122 -6.22 -16.20 -2.74
CA VAL A 122 -6.64 -14.87 -3.21
C VAL A 122 -7.32 -15.05 -4.57
N VAL A 123 -8.53 -14.52 -4.72
CA VAL A 123 -9.35 -14.68 -5.92
C VAL A 123 -9.47 -13.32 -6.62
N PRO A 124 -8.82 -13.12 -7.77
CA PRO A 124 -9.02 -11.91 -8.57
C PRO A 124 -10.50 -11.67 -8.88
N LYS A 125 -10.99 -10.45 -8.67
CA LYS A 125 -12.36 -10.04 -9.01
C LYS A 125 -12.32 -8.72 -9.77
N THR A 126 -12.95 -8.69 -10.94
CA THR A 126 -13.06 -7.47 -11.74
C THR A 126 -14.30 -6.68 -11.37
N VAL A 127 -14.17 -5.36 -11.43
CA VAL A 127 -15.25 -4.39 -11.59
C VAL A 127 -15.04 -3.72 -12.94
N LYS A 128 -16.11 -3.45 -13.70
CA LYS A 128 -15.96 -3.10 -15.12
C LYS A 128 -15.22 -1.77 -15.30
N THR A 129 -15.64 -0.74 -14.56
CA THR A 129 -15.11 0.62 -14.70
C THR A 129 -14.48 1.12 -13.41
N PHE A 130 -13.57 2.09 -13.54
CA PHE A 130 -12.99 2.80 -12.41
C PHE A 130 -14.06 3.48 -11.54
N ASP A 131 -15.05 4.10 -12.18
CA ASP A 131 -16.15 4.81 -11.52
C ASP A 131 -17.04 3.87 -10.67
N GLU A 132 -17.41 2.70 -11.22
CA GLU A 132 -18.11 1.67 -10.45
C GLU A 132 -17.26 1.15 -9.28
N PHE A 133 -15.97 0.88 -9.53
CA PHE A 133 -15.04 0.40 -8.51
C PHE A 133 -14.88 1.43 -7.38
N GLN A 134 -14.74 2.70 -7.74
CA GLN A 134 -14.59 3.81 -6.81
C GLN A 134 -15.83 3.93 -5.95
N ARG A 135 -17.03 3.96 -6.54
CA ARG A 135 -18.30 3.95 -5.78
C ARG A 135 -18.40 2.77 -4.83
N ALA A 136 -18.03 1.57 -5.27
CA ALA A 136 -18.07 0.37 -4.43
C ALA A 136 -17.07 0.45 -3.26
N THR A 137 -15.92 1.08 -3.48
CA THR A 137 -14.90 1.33 -2.45
C THR A 137 -15.40 2.35 -1.42
N TYR A 138 -15.91 3.51 -1.86
CA TYR A 138 -16.47 4.55 -0.97
C TYR A 138 -17.68 4.06 -0.17
N ARG A 139 -18.61 3.32 -0.80
CA ARG A 139 -19.77 2.76 -0.12
C ARG A 139 -19.42 1.53 0.73
N GLY A 140 -18.17 1.07 0.67
CA GLY A 140 -17.71 -0.13 1.34
C GLY A 140 -18.54 -1.35 0.95
N THR A 141 -18.95 -1.52 -0.31
CA THR A 141 -19.76 -2.69 -0.72
C THR A 141 -18.91 -3.89 -1.11
N LEU A 142 -17.62 -3.69 -1.39
CA LEU A 142 -16.66 -4.75 -1.70
C LEU A 142 -16.55 -5.76 -0.52
N LYS A 143 -16.54 -7.06 -0.86
CA LYS A 143 -16.59 -8.18 0.10
C LYS A 143 -15.22 -8.83 0.32
N GLY A 144 -14.14 -8.10 0.05
CA GLY A 144 -12.78 -8.60 0.13
C GLY A 144 -11.78 -7.48 -0.06
N MET A 145 -10.52 -7.86 -0.22
CA MET A 145 -9.41 -6.96 -0.51
C MET A 145 -9.65 -6.20 -1.82
N PHE A 146 -9.05 -5.04 -1.98
CA PHE A 146 -9.23 -4.24 -3.19
C PHE A 146 -7.97 -3.45 -3.53
N ARG A 147 -7.69 -3.27 -4.82
CA ARG A 147 -6.53 -2.50 -5.28
C ARG A 147 -6.68 -1.05 -4.83
N MET A 148 -5.61 -0.52 -4.27
CA MET A 148 -5.53 0.87 -3.81
C MET A 148 -4.19 1.47 -4.16
N GLY A 149 -4.16 2.77 -4.38
CA GLY A 149 -2.93 3.51 -4.56
C GLY A 149 -3.10 4.91 -4.02
N TRP A 150 -2.03 5.43 -3.44
CA TRP A 150 -2.00 6.78 -2.92
C TRP A 150 -0.80 7.51 -3.50
N GLN A 151 -1.06 8.59 -4.20
CA GLN A 151 -0.05 9.57 -4.59
C GLN A 151 -0.11 10.71 -3.58
N LEU A 152 1.03 11.06 -2.99
CA LEU A 152 1.11 12.15 -2.03
C LEU A 152 0.74 13.46 -2.72
N ASP A 153 -0.09 14.28 -2.07
CA ASP A 153 -0.37 15.66 -2.50
C ASP A 153 0.75 16.62 -2.08
N PHE A 154 1.45 16.29 -0.98
CA PHE A 154 2.63 17.00 -0.52
C PHE A 154 3.64 16.01 0.09
N PRO A 155 4.96 16.25 -0.03
CA PRO A 155 5.99 15.26 0.25
C PRO A 155 6.30 15.13 1.75
N HIS A 156 5.30 14.77 2.56
CA HIS A 156 5.43 14.64 4.01
C HIS A 156 4.74 13.38 4.52
N ILE A 157 5.30 12.73 5.56
CA ILE A 157 4.78 11.50 6.15
C ILE A 157 3.31 11.61 6.58
N GLN A 158 2.90 12.80 7.04
CA GLN A 158 1.51 13.08 7.42
C GLN A 158 0.54 12.75 6.29
N ASN A 159 0.87 13.08 5.04
CA ASN A 159 -0.03 12.90 3.91
C ASN A 159 -0.36 11.41 3.70
N ALA A 160 0.65 10.54 3.79
CA ALA A 160 0.45 9.10 3.69
C ALA A 160 -0.35 8.52 4.87
N LEU A 161 -0.04 8.95 6.10
CA LEU A 161 -0.66 8.38 7.30
C LEU A 161 -2.07 8.93 7.55
N GLY A 162 -2.34 10.17 7.13
CA GLY A 162 -3.63 10.84 7.31
C GLY A 162 -4.79 10.09 6.64
N THR A 163 -4.52 9.42 5.51
CA THR A 163 -5.53 8.58 4.81
C THR A 163 -6.03 7.40 5.64
N PHE A 164 -5.34 7.04 6.73
CA PHE A 164 -5.76 6.00 7.67
C PHE A 164 -6.45 6.56 8.92
N ALA A 165 -6.52 7.89 9.08
CA ALA A 165 -7.14 8.50 10.26
C ALA A 165 -8.62 8.16 10.33
N SER A 166 -9.13 7.94 11.55
CA SER A 166 -10.56 7.66 11.74
C SER A 166 -11.42 8.81 11.21
N GLY A 167 -12.31 8.52 10.27
CA GLY A 167 -13.22 9.52 9.68
C GLY A 167 -12.67 10.25 8.46
N ASP A 168 -11.41 10.00 8.07
CA ASP A 168 -10.86 10.53 6.82
C ASP A 168 -11.57 9.95 5.60
N GLY A 169 -11.80 10.78 4.56
CA GLY A 169 -12.53 10.39 3.36
C GLY A 169 -11.81 9.36 2.49
N PHE A 170 -10.50 9.21 2.66
CA PHE A 170 -9.67 8.23 1.96
C PHE A 170 -9.39 6.97 2.79
N ASN A 171 -9.94 6.89 4.01
CA ASN A 171 -9.85 5.70 4.86
C ASN A 171 -10.85 4.63 4.42
N PHE A 172 -10.67 4.11 3.21
CA PHE A 172 -11.56 3.12 2.59
C PHE A 172 -11.60 1.78 3.33
N GLY A 173 -10.52 1.44 4.04
CA GLY A 173 -10.46 0.27 4.91
C GLY A 173 -11.27 0.42 6.20
N LEU A 174 -11.70 1.64 6.53
CA LEU A 174 -12.34 2.03 7.79
C LEU A 174 -11.49 1.66 9.01
N TYR A 175 -10.18 1.89 8.94
CA TYR A 175 -9.28 1.71 10.07
C TYR A 175 -9.65 2.66 11.20
N ARG A 176 -9.73 2.11 12.41
CA ARG A 176 -10.04 2.87 13.62
C ARG A 176 -9.12 2.41 14.74
N ASN A 177 -8.24 3.30 15.16
CA ASN A 177 -7.38 3.08 16.31
C ASN A 177 -7.20 4.41 17.06
N PRO A 178 -7.81 4.59 18.25
CA PRO A 178 -7.74 5.85 18.98
C PRO A 178 -6.31 6.31 19.31
N ARG A 179 -5.37 5.37 19.48
CA ARG A 179 -3.96 5.69 19.74
C ARG A 179 -3.24 6.18 18.48
N PHE A 180 -3.57 5.61 17.32
CA PHE A 180 -3.10 6.09 16.03
C PHE A 180 -3.58 7.52 15.78
N ASP A 181 -4.89 7.76 15.94
CA ASP A 181 -5.48 9.08 15.75
C ASP A 181 -4.90 10.12 16.74
N ALA A 182 -4.62 9.69 17.98
CA ALA A 182 -3.99 10.56 18.97
C ALA A 182 -2.55 10.95 18.58
N LEU A 183 -1.76 10.03 18.04
CA LEU A 183 -0.41 10.32 17.55
C LEU A 183 -0.44 11.28 16.36
N LEU A 184 -1.36 11.09 15.41
CA LEU A 184 -1.52 12.02 14.28
C LEU A 184 -1.88 13.43 14.78
N ARG A 185 -2.91 13.56 15.64
CA ARG A 185 -3.30 14.87 16.20
C ARG A 185 -2.21 15.53 17.02
N ALA A 186 -1.42 14.75 17.77
CA ALA A 186 -0.30 15.27 18.53
C ALA A 186 0.81 15.77 17.58
N ALA A 187 1.10 15.03 16.51
CA ALA A 187 2.08 15.41 15.52
C ALA A 187 1.67 16.69 14.76
N ASP A 188 0.40 16.81 14.38
CA ASP A 188 -0.15 17.99 13.68
C ASP A 188 -0.09 19.27 14.54
N ARG A 189 -0.06 19.14 15.88
CA ARG A 189 0.00 20.26 16.84
C ARG A 189 1.41 20.55 17.36
N GLU A 190 2.38 19.70 17.05
CA GLU A 190 3.75 19.81 17.56
C GLU A 190 4.54 20.85 16.75
N VAL A 191 5.13 21.82 17.45
CA VAL A 191 5.89 22.92 16.84
C VAL A 191 7.28 22.45 16.39
N SER A 192 7.90 21.53 17.14
CA SER A 192 9.19 20.97 16.77
C SER A 192 9.02 19.92 15.67
N ARG A 193 9.46 20.27 14.46
CA ARG A 193 9.45 19.39 13.29
C ARG A 193 10.02 17.99 13.57
N ALA A 194 11.13 17.90 14.30
CA ALA A 194 11.75 16.62 14.64
C ALA A 194 10.85 15.76 15.56
N LYS A 195 10.21 16.40 16.55
CA LYS A 195 9.25 15.71 17.44
C LYS A 195 7.99 15.28 16.70
N ALA A 196 7.46 16.13 15.82
CA ALA A 196 6.31 15.82 14.97
C ALA A 196 6.58 14.58 14.09
N ILE A 197 7.74 14.54 13.41
CA ILE A 197 8.18 13.36 12.64
C ILE A 197 8.30 12.11 13.52
N GLY A 198 8.80 12.25 14.75
CA GLY A 198 8.85 11.15 15.71
C GLY A 198 7.47 10.57 16.04
N LEU A 199 6.47 11.43 16.24
CA LEU A 199 5.08 11.04 16.50
C LEU A 199 4.45 10.34 15.29
N TYR A 200 4.64 10.87 14.07
CA TYR A 200 4.18 10.20 12.85
C TYR A 200 4.82 8.81 12.66
N ARG A 201 6.12 8.66 12.93
CA ARG A 201 6.79 7.35 12.88
C ARG A 201 6.22 6.36 13.91
N GLY A 202 5.82 6.86 15.08
CA GLY A 202 5.08 6.08 16.06
C GLY A 202 3.72 5.61 15.53
N ALA A 203 3.02 6.48 14.78
CA ALA A 203 1.75 6.15 14.15
C ALA A 203 1.94 5.11 13.03
N GLU A 204 2.97 5.24 12.18
CA GLU A 204 3.29 4.23 11.16
C GLU A 204 3.58 2.86 11.78
N ALA A 205 4.30 2.79 12.91
CA ALA A 205 4.54 1.53 13.61
C ALA A 205 3.23 0.85 14.08
N MET A 206 2.18 1.63 14.38
CA MET A 206 0.85 1.07 14.66
C MET A 206 0.19 0.51 13.40
N LEU A 207 0.29 1.20 12.25
CA LEU A 207 -0.19 0.65 10.98
C LEU A 207 0.53 -0.65 10.61
N VAL A 208 1.84 -0.74 10.84
CA VAL A 208 2.59 -1.98 10.60
C VAL A 208 2.14 -3.11 11.53
N ARG A 209 1.88 -2.80 12.80
CA ARG A 209 1.34 -3.78 13.76
C ARG A 209 -0.07 -4.22 13.40
N ASP A 210 -0.91 -3.34 12.91
CA ASP A 210 -2.32 -3.65 12.65
C ASP A 210 -2.53 -4.11 11.20
N MET A 211 -1.63 -3.80 10.28
CA MET A 211 -1.65 -4.06 8.84
C MET A 211 -3.04 -3.77 8.21
N PRO A 212 -3.60 -2.54 8.32
CA PRO A 212 -4.94 -2.23 7.82
C PRO A 212 -5.02 -2.17 6.29
N ALA A 213 -3.87 -1.99 5.63
CA ALA A 213 -3.65 -2.19 4.21
C ALA A 213 -2.32 -2.93 4.04
N ILE A 214 -2.03 -3.42 2.83
CA ILE A 214 -0.76 -4.10 2.51
C ILE A 214 0.00 -3.26 1.47
N PRO A 215 1.09 -2.57 1.86
CA PRO A 215 1.95 -1.88 0.91
C PRO A 215 2.55 -2.87 -0.09
N LEU A 216 2.53 -2.57 -1.39
CA LEU A 216 3.03 -3.44 -2.45
C LEU A 216 4.33 -2.91 -3.06
N TRP A 217 4.28 -1.70 -3.61
CA TRP A 217 5.44 -1.09 -4.26
C TRP A 217 5.31 0.43 -4.39
N PHE A 218 6.46 1.09 -4.42
CA PHE A 218 6.59 2.49 -4.82
C PHE A 218 6.76 2.60 -6.33
N TYR A 219 6.27 3.71 -6.89
CA TYR A 219 6.44 3.99 -8.31
C TYR A 219 7.85 4.54 -8.59
N ARG A 220 8.47 4.03 -9.65
CA ARG A 220 9.68 4.63 -10.22
C ARG A 220 9.29 5.27 -11.54
N ASP A 221 9.35 6.59 -11.61
CA ASP A 221 9.19 7.27 -12.89
C ASP A 221 10.22 6.81 -13.89
N THR A 222 9.75 6.68 -15.11
CA THR A 222 10.56 6.59 -16.30
C THR A 222 10.12 7.76 -17.18
N SER A 223 10.98 8.75 -17.34
CA SER A 223 10.70 9.92 -18.17
C SER A 223 11.69 9.97 -19.33
N GLY A 224 11.25 10.53 -20.45
CA GLY A 224 12.09 10.88 -21.59
C GLY A 224 11.90 12.34 -21.91
N TYR A 225 12.98 13.04 -22.29
CA TYR A 225 12.93 14.43 -22.70
C TYR A 225 13.82 14.64 -23.93
N SER A 226 13.47 15.65 -24.74
CA SER A 226 14.26 16.02 -25.91
C SER A 226 15.64 16.54 -25.49
N ARG A 227 16.69 16.20 -26.26
CA ARG A 227 18.04 16.78 -26.09
C ARG A 227 18.08 18.30 -26.28
N ARG A 228 17.00 18.90 -26.78
CA ARG A 228 16.83 20.36 -26.93
C ARG A 228 16.39 21.07 -25.65
N ILE A 229 16.18 20.34 -24.55
CA ILE A 229 15.80 20.91 -23.25
C ILE A 229 16.99 20.78 -22.31
N ALA A 230 17.50 21.91 -21.83
CA ALA A 230 18.55 21.95 -20.82
C ALA A 230 17.98 21.59 -19.44
N ALA A 231 18.65 20.62 -18.79
CA ALA A 231 18.50 20.27 -17.37
C ALA A 231 17.04 20.18 -16.84
N PRO A 232 16.13 19.44 -17.51
CA PRO A 232 14.77 19.29 -17.01
C PRO A 232 14.76 18.60 -15.64
N ARG A 233 14.03 19.17 -14.70
CA ARG A 233 13.82 18.58 -13.38
C ARG A 233 12.44 17.95 -13.30
N LEU A 234 12.34 16.84 -12.60
CA LEU A 234 11.06 16.26 -12.21
C LEU A 234 10.71 16.68 -10.78
N THR A 235 9.44 16.98 -10.55
CA THR A 235 8.90 17.15 -9.20
C THR A 235 8.86 15.79 -8.48
N PRO A 236 8.72 15.77 -7.14
CA PRO A 236 8.50 14.53 -6.38
C PRO A 236 7.24 13.73 -6.79
N PHE A 237 6.37 14.33 -7.61
CA PHE A 237 5.13 13.75 -8.14
C PHE A 237 5.30 13.19 -9.56
N GLY A 238 6.51 13.28 -10.12
CA GLY A 238 6.85 12.75 -11.44
C GLY A 238 6.49 13.66 -12.61
N TRP A 239 6.14 14.91 -12.31
CA TRP A 239 5.82 15.89 -13.34
C TRP A 239 7.07 16.66 -13.74
N LEU A 240 7.13 17.06 -15.00
CA LEU A 240 8.16 17.98 -15.46
C LEU A 240 7.96 19.34 -14.76
N ASP A 241 9.00 19.84 -14.10
CA ASP A 241 8.96 21.15 -13.48
C ASP A 241 9.01 22.23 -14.57
N PRO A 242 7.91 22.97 -14.80
CA PRO A 242 7.85 23.94 -15.89
C PRO A 242 8.86 25.08 -15.72
N VAL A 243 9.23 25.45 -14.48
CA VAL A 243 10.19 26.53 -14.26
C VAL A 243 11.63 26.09 -14.50
N SER A 244 11.88 24.78 -14.55
CA SER A 244 13.19 24.20 -14.90
C SER A 244 13.47 24.21 -16.40
N LEU A 245 12.46 24.46 -17.24
CA LEU A 245 12.59 24.31 -18.70
C LEU A 245 13.36 25.47 -19.31
N ARG A 246 14.48 25.14 -19.95
CA ARG A 246 15.30 26.06 -20.74
C ARG A 246 15.65 25.38 -22.07
N PRO A 247 15.74 26.12 -23.19
CA PRO A 247 16.37 25.61 -24.39
C PRO A 247 17.81 25.17 -24.08
N ALA A 248 18.26 24.09 -24.73
CA ALA A 248 19.65 23.63 -24.69
C ALA A 248 20.57 24.49 -25.55
#